data_AF-W0FQN4-F1
#
_entry.id   AF-W0FQN4-F1
#
_cell.length_a   1.000
_cell.length_b   1.000
_cell.length_c   1.000
_cell.angle_alpha   90.00
_cell.angle_beta   90.00
_cell.angle_gamma   90.00
#
_symmetry.space_group_name_H-M   'P 1'
#
loop_
_entity.id
_entity.type
_entity.pdbx_description
1 polymer ?
#
loop_
_entity_poly.entity_id
_entity_poly.type
_entity_poly.pdbx_seq_one_letter_code
_entity_poly.pdbx_strand_id
1 'polypeptide(L)'
;MVFMSIEEKNMILEMVDELEERASIAIGEANYDDALKIYREILKAYEALKMERNCGLTLLSMAKVLLLQGKVENARELVDIASDINSLAVEDKNSVDIPVVKYSV
;
A
#
# COMPACT_ATOMS: atom_id res chain seq x y z
N MET A 1 -1.24 -6.10 -25.58
CA MET A 1 -0.81 -5.95 -24.17
C MET A 1 0.31 -4.92 -24.18
N VAL A 2 0.07 -3.73 -23.63
CA VAL A 2 1.11 -2.68 -23.56
C VAL A 2 1.91 -2.94 -22.29
N PHE A 3 3.18 -3.31 -22.47
CA PHE A 3 4.11 -3.42 -21.35
C PHE A 3 4.63 -2.03 -21.03
N MET A 4 4.42 -1.57 -19.79
CA MET A 4 4.99 -0.33 -19.27
C MET A 4 6.52 -0.47 -19.23
N SER A 5 7.22 0.52 -19.79
CA SER A 5 8.67 0.59 -19.80
C SER A 5 9.23 0.79 -18.39
N ILE A 6 10.52 0.47 -18.20
CA ILE A 6 11.21 0.68 -16.91
C ILE A 6 11.21 2.17 -16.54
N GLU A 7 11.40 3.06 -17.52
CA GLU A 7 11.39 4.50 -17.31
C GLU A 7 10.03 4.99 -16.79
N GLU A 8 8.94 4.53 -17.40
CA GLU A 8 7.58 4.86 -16.95
C GLU A 8 7.31 4.35 -15.53
N LYS A 9 7.79 3.15 -15.19
CA LYS A 9 7.68 2.63 -13.82
C LYS A 9 8.44 3.50 -12.82
N ASN A 10 9.67 3.90 -13.17
CA ASN A 10 10.50 4.73 -12.30
C ASN A 10 9.87 6.11 -12.07
N MET A 11 9.36 6.75 -13.12
CA MET A 11 8.65 8.04 -12.99
C MET A 11 7.43 7.93 -12.06
N ILE A 12 6.68 6.82 -12.13
CA ILE A 12 5.53 6.60 -11.23
C ILE A 12 6.02 6.42 -9.78
N LEU A 13 7.12 5.69 -9.55
CA LEU A 13 7.67 5.48 -8.22
C LEU A 13 8.22 6.78 -7.61
N GLU A 14 8.93 7.60 -8.39
CA GLU A 14 9.39 8.93 -7.95
C GLU A 14 8.21 9.83 -7.56
N MET A 15 7.14 9.84 -8.36
CA MET A 15 5.91 10.57 -8.03
C MET A 15 5.28 10.05 -6.73
N VAL A 16 5.32 8.75 -6.48
CA VAL A 16 4.81 8.17 -5.23
C VAL A 16 5.61 8.65 -4.03
N ASP A 17 6.93 8.72 -4.10
CA ASP A 17 7.78 9.21 -3.01
C ASP A 17 7.42 10.66 -2.64
N GLU A 18 7.23 11.53 -3.63
CA GLU A 18 6.79 12.92 -3.42
C GLU A 18 5.40 12.99 -2.77
N LEU A 19 4.47 12.13 -3.19
CA LEU A 19 3.14 12.05 -2.60
C LEU A 19 3.20 11.54 -1.15
N GLU A 20 4.05 10.58 -0.83
CA GLU A 20 4.22 10.07 0.53
C GLU A 20 4.74 11.15 1.49
N GLU A 21 5.68 11.99 1.04
CA GLU A 21 6.15 13.15 1.79
C GLU A 21 5.02 14.15 2.04
N ARG A 22 4.26 14.50 0.99
CA ARG A 22 3.11 15.42 1.12
C ARG A 22 2.02 14.88 2.04
N ALA A 23 1.73 13.58 1.99
CA ALA A 23 0.78 12.93 2.90
C ALA A 23 1.27 13.04 4.36
N SER A 24 2.57 12.81 4.59
CA SER A 24 3.18 12.91 5.91
C SER A 24 3.09 14.33 6.48
N ILE A 25 3.33 15.35 5.66
CA ILE A 25 3.14 16.76 6.03
C ILE A 25 1.68 17.04 6.38
N ALA A 26 0.74 16.62 5.53
CA ALA A 26 -0.70 16.82 5.76
C ALA A 26 -1.16 16.15 7.08
N ILE A 27 -0.65 14.98 7.43
CA ILE A 27 -0.92 14.34 8.73
C ILE A 27 -0.38 15.19 9.89
N GLY A 28 0.84 15.71 9.76
CA GLY A 28 1.47 16.58 10.76
C GLY A 28 0.69 17.88 11.01
N GLU A 29 0.03 18.40 9.98
CA GLU A 29 -0.86 19.56 10.05
C GLU A 29 -2.30 19.22 10.48
N ALA A 30 -2.58 17.95 10.80
CA ALA A 30 -3.92 17.42 11.06
C ALA A 30 -4.93 17.58 9.89
N ASN A 31 -4.43 17.80 8.67
CA ASN A 31 -5.18 17.83 7.42
C ASN A 31 -5.45 16.41 6.90
N TYR A 32 -6.15 15.62 7.72
CA TYR A 32 -6.34 14.18 7.49
C TYR A 32 -7.11 13.84 6.22
N ASP A 33 -8.08 14.66 5.81
CA ASP A 33 -8.84 14.41 4.58
C ASP A 33 -7.97 14.57 3.32
N ASP A 34 -7.00 15.49 3.35
CA ASP A 34 -6.05 15.68 2.26
C ASP A 34 -5.01 14.56 2.24
N ALA A 35 -4.52 14.11 3.40
CA ALA A 35 -3.69 12.91 3.50
C ALA A 35 -4.39 11.68 2.89
N LEU A 36 -5.70 11.50 3.16
CA LEU A 36 -6.48 10.41 2.57
C LEU A 36 -6.68 10.55 1.05
N LYS A 37 -6.78 11.77 0.51
CA LYS A 37 -6.82 11.96 -0.96
C LYS A 37 -5.49 11.56 -1.59
N ILE A 38 -4.37 11.99 -1.00
CA ILE A 38 -3.02 11.68 -1.48
C ILE A 38 -2.77 10.16 -1.45
N TYR A 39 -3.11 9.48 -0.35
CA TYR A 39 -2.95 8.02 -0.30
C TYR A 39 -3.82 7.28 -1.31
N ARG A 40 -4.98 7.80 -1.72
CA ARG A 40 -5.76 7.21 -2.82
C ARG A 40 -5.06 7.36 -4.18
N GLU A 41 -4.29 8.43 -4.38
CA GLU A 41 -3.47 8.59 -5.59
C GLU A 41 -2.30 7.62 -5.60
N ILE A 42 -1.62 7.47 -4.46
CA ILE A 42 -0.56 6.47 -4.26
C ILE A 42 -1.08 5.05 -4.50
N LEU A 43 -2.27 4.73 -3.99
CA LEU A 43 -2.89 3.41 -4.18
C LEU A 43 -3.11 3.11 -5.67
N LYS A 44 -3.64 4.06 -6.44
CA LYS A 44 -3.84 3.92 -7.89
C LYS A 44 -2.51 3.72 -8.64
N ALA A 45 -1.45 4.40 -8.21
CA ALA A 45 -0.12 4.25 -8.79
C ALA A 45 0.40 2.81 -8.56
N TYR A 46 0.31 2.30 -7.33
CA TYR A 46 0.72 0.91 -7.04
C TYR A 46 -0.17 -0.14 -7.73
N GLU A 47 -1.47 0.11 -7.88
CA GLU A 47 -2.37 -0.74 -8.68
C GLU A 47 -1.94 -0.78 -10.16
N ALA A 48 -1.60 0.36 -10.75
CA ALA A 48 -1.12 0.46 -12.13
C ALA A 48 0.23 -0.27 -12.32
N LEU A 49 1.10 -0.23 -11.31
CA LEU A 49 2.37 -0.96 -11.26
C LEU A 49 2.22 -2.45 -10.90
N LYS A 50 1.00 -2.89 -10.53
CA LYS A 50 0.71 -4.25 -10.02
C LYS A 50 1.53 -4.62 -8.79
N MET A 51 1.76 -3.66 -7.91
CA MET A 51 2.51 -3.83 -6.65
C MET A 51 1.55 -4.08 -5.49
N GLU A 52 0.93 -5.26 -5.46
CA GLU A 52 -0.13 -5.61 -4.50
C GLU A 52 0.31 -5.42 -3.04
N ARG A 53 1.54 -5.82 -2.71
CA ARG A 53 2.10 -5.60 -1.38
C ARG A 53 2.10 -4.12 -0.99
N ASN A 54 2.45 -3.24 -1.91
CA ASN A 54 2.47 -1.80 -1.67
C ASN A 54 1.05 -1.24 -1.53
N CYS A 55 0.09 -1.74 -2.32
CA CYS A 55 -1.33 -1.41 -2.12
C CYS A 55 -1.78 -1.72 -0.68
N GLY A 56 -1.45 -2.91 -0.17
CA GLY A 56 -1.74 -3.29 1.22
C GLY A 56 -1.11 -2.33 2.25
N LEU A 57 0.15 -1.94 2.05
CA LEU A 57 0.82 -0.97 2.93
C LEU A 57 0.16 0.42 2.88
N THR A 58 -0.25 0.88 1.69
CA THR A 58 -0.97 2.15 1.53
C THR A 58 -2.33 2.13 2.24
N LEU A 59 -3.06 1.02 2.16
CA LEU A 59 -4.32 0.85 2.89
C LEU A 59 -4.13 0.90 4.41
N LEU A 60 -3.05 0.31 4.94
CA LEU A 60 -2.70 0.43 6.36
C LEU A 60 -2.35 1.87 6.75
N SER A 61 -1.67 2.62 5.88
CA SER A 61 -1.41 4.04 6.10
C SER A 61 -2.71 4.85 6.13
N MET A 62 -3.65 4.60 5.22
CA MET A 62 -4.98 5.21 5.25
C MET A 62 -5.76 4.84 6.53
N ALA A 63 -5.68 3.59 6.98
CA ALA A 63 -6.30 3.15 8.22
C ALA A 63 -5.77 3.92 9.42
N LYS A 64 -4.45 4.15 9.51
CA LYS A 64 -3.85 4.99 10.56
C LYS A 64 -4.40 6.41 10.54
N VAL A 65 -4.55 7.02 9.36
CA VAL A 65 -5.14 8.37 9.24
C VAL A 65 -6.60 8.39 9.70
N LEU A 66 -7.38 7.36 9.35
CA LEU A 66 -8.76 7.24 9.82
C LEU A 66 -8.85 7.07 11.35
N LEU A 67 -7.90 6.37 11.98
CA LEU A 67 -7.81 6.28 13.44
C LEU A 67 -7.53 7.65 14.08
N LEU A 68 -6.68 8.48 13.47
CA LEU A 68 -6.44 9.86 13.93
C LEU A 68 -7.71 10.73 13.85
N GLN A 69 -8.60 10.43 12.90
CA GLN A 69 -9.94 11.07 12.80
C GLN A 69 -10.99 10.43 13.72
N GLY A 70 -10.66 9.38 14.48
CA GLY A 70 -11.62 8.62 15.30
C GLY A 70 -12.56 7.71 14.50
N LYS A 71 -12.34 7.53 13.20
CA LYS A 71 -13.15 6.69 12.30
C LYS A 71 -12.70 5.23 12.37
N VAL A 72 -12.91 4.60 13.54
CA VAL A 72 -12.38 3.26 13.86
C VAL A 72 -12.94 2.17 12.94
N GLU A 73 -14.23 2.22 12.62
CA GLU A 73 -14.85 1.19 11.77
C GLU A 73 -14.27 1.21 10.35
N ASN A 74 -14.19 2.39 9.74
CA ASN A 74 -13.56 2.56 8.43
C ASN A 74 -12.09 2.13 8.44
N ALA A 75 -11.35 2.40 9.53
CA ALA A 75 -9.96 1.96 9.65
C ALA A 75 -9.87 0.43 9.69
N ARG A 76 -10.78 -0.23 10.41
CA ARG A 76 -10.84 -1.69 10.50
C ARG A 76 -11.12 -2.32 9.14
N GLU A 77 -12.08 -1.81 8.38
CA GLU A 77 -12.37 -2.27 7.02
C GLU A 77 -11.11 -2.23 6.14
N LEU A 78 -10.34 -1.14 6.20
CA LEU A 78 -9.10 -1.04 5.42
C LEU A 78 -8.00 -2.00 5.89
N VAL A 79 -7.91 -2.27 7.20
CA VAL A 79 -6.97 -3.27 7.74
C VAL A 79 -7.35 -4.67 7.30
N ASP A 80 -8.63 -5.01 7.30
CA ASP A 80 -9.13 -6.31 6.85
C ASP A 80 -8.80 -6.51 5.36
N ILE A 81 -9.09 -5.51 4.51
CA ILE A 81 -8.72 -5.55 3.08
C ILE A 81 -7.20 -5.66 2.90
N ALA A 82 -6.40 -4.89 3.65
CA ALA A 82 -4.95 -4.94 3.56
C ALA A 82 -4.38 -6.32 3.98
N SER A 83 -5.00 -6.93 5.00
CA SER A 83 -4.66 -8.28 5.46
C SER A 83 -4.97 -9.31 4.38
N ASP A 84 -6.13 -9.20 3.75
CA ASP A 84 -6.53 -10.08 2.65
C ASP A 84 -5.54 -9.98 1.49
N ILE A 85 -5.19 -8.76 1.05
CA ILE A 85 -4.18 -8.54 0.01
C ILE A 85 -2.83 -9.14 0.40
N ASN A 86 -2.40 -8.96 1.65
CA ASN A 86 -1.12 -9.51 2.09
C ASN A 86 -1.17 -11.05 2.23
N SER A 87 -2.33 -11.63 2.52
CA SER A 87 -2.53 -13.08 2.55
C SER A 87 -2.52 -13.68 1.14
N LEU A 88 -3.16 -13.00 0.18
CA LEU A 88 -3.15 -13.34 -1.25
C LEU A 88 -1.75 -13.18 -1.86
N ALA A 89 -1.00 -12.15 -1.46
CA ALA A 89 0.38 -11.94 -1.89
C ALA A 89 1.36 -13.01 -1.36
N VAL A 90 0.97 -13.78 -0.33
CA VAL A 90 1.74 -14.95 0.13
C VAL A 90 1.45 -16.16 -0.76
N GLU A 91 0.24 -16.28 -1.31
CA GLU A 91 -0.09 -17.36 -2.25
C GLU A 91 0.64 -17.20 -3.60
N ASP A 92 0.88 -15.96 -4.06
CA ASP A 92 1.59 -15.69 -5.31
C ASP A 92 3.11 -15.96 -5.24
N LYS A 93 3.68 -16.19 -4.05
CA LYS A 93 5.10 -16.55 -3.86
C LYS A 93 5.41 -18.04 -3.91
N ASN A 94 4.41 -18.90 -4.06
CA ASN A 94 4.64 -20.35 -4.17
C ASN A 94 4.87 -20.86 -5.60
N SER A 95 5.21 -19.99 -6.56
CA SER A 95 5.76 -20.41 -7.85
C SER A 95 7.29 -20.37 -7.95
N VAL A 96 8.02 -20.15 -6.84
CA VAL A 96 9.47 -20.39 -6.81
C VAL A 96 9.87 -21.10 -5.52
N ASP A 97 10.22 -22.38 -5.69
CA ASP A 97 10.96 -23.27 -4.80
C ASP A 97 11.75 -22.55 -3.69
N ILE A 98 11.32 -22.72 -2.44
CA ILE A 98 12.20 -22.55 -1.27
C ILE A 98 12.09 -23.84 -0.46
N PRO A 99 13.18 -24.63 -0.33
CA PRO A 99 13.14 -25.86 0.44
C PRO A 99 12.84 -25.52 1.90
N VAL A 100 11.71 -26.02 2.39
CA VAL A 100 11.30 -25.90 3.78
C VAL A 100 12.28 -26.69 4.64
N VAL A 101 13.29 -26.01 5.20
CA VAL A 101 14.10 -26.58 6.28
C VAL A 101 13.22 -26.63 7.51
N LYS A 102 12.62 -27.80 7.75
CA LYS A 102 11.98 -28.13 9.03
C LYS A 102 13.04 -28.14 10.12
N TYR A 103 13.07 -27.12 10.98
CA TYR A 103 13.67 -27.27 12.30
C TYR A 103 12.75 -28.19 13.11
N SER A 104 13.19 -29.43 13.29
CA SER A 104 12.63 -30.34 14.29
C SER A 104 13.37 -30.07 15.60
N VAL A 105 12.62 -29.85 16.68
CA VAL A 105 13.08 -29.88 18.07
C VAL A 105 13.62 -31.26 18.44
#